data_AF-A0A1Q7HIL5-F1
#
_entry.id   AF-A0A1Q7HIL5-F1
#
_cell.length_a   1.000
_cell.length_b   1.000
_cell.length_c   1.000
_cell.angle_alpha   90.00
_cell.angle_beta   90.00
_cell.angle_gamma   90.00
#
_symmetry.space_group_name_H-M   'P 1'
#
loop_
_entity.id
_entity.type
_entity.pdbx_description
1 polymer ?
#
loop_
_entity_poly.entity_id
_entity_poly.type
_entity_poly.pdbx_seq_one_letter_code
_entity_poly.pdbx_strand_id
1 'polypeptide(L)'
;MGPHDAVDILERMSPKLALQIGAVLAIVFGLGLALLPAQMLAGFGLATPNEALVVSRDVGVTLVGVGVINWLARDATGAALRGILIGNLVIQVLEFLVNGYELATGRCPRRPPAARSFTWCSP
;
A
#
# COMPACT_ATOMS: atom_id res chain seq x y z
N MET A 1 -16.27 -25.90 4.33
CA MET A 1 -16.16 -24.46 4.48
C MET A 1 -17.55 -23.88 4.31
N GLY A 2 -18.28 -23.70 5.42
CA GLY A 2 -19.59 -23.08 5.45
C GLY A 2 -19.49 -21.54 5.57
N PRO A 3 -20.61 -20.84 5.41
CA PRO A 3 -20.67 -19.38 5.54
C PRO A 3 -20.43 -18.89 6.98
N HIS A 4 -20.75 -19.69 8.01
CA HIS A 4 -20.55 -19.32 9.41
C HIS A 4 -19.06 -19.27 9.81
N ASP A 5 -18.25 -20.17 9.25
CA ASP A 5 -16.82 -20.22 9.47
C ASP A 5 -16.08 -19.03 8.84
N ALA A 6 -16.57 -18.46 7.74
CA ALA A 6 -16.03 -17.21 7.19
C ALA A 6 -16.32 -16.00 8.10
N VAL A 7 -17.51 -15.97 8.73
CA VAL A 7 -17.88 -14.93 9.70
C VAL A 7 -17.06 -15.07 10.98
N ASP A 8 -16.85 -16.28 11.48
CA ASP A 8 -15.98 -16.57 12.65
C ASP A 8 -14.51 -16.15 12.41
N ILE A 9 -13.98 -16.29 11.19
CA ILE A 9 -12.62 -15.83 10.84
C ILE A 9 -12.56 -14.29 10.84
N LEU A 10 -13.59 -13.63 10.32
CA LEU A 10 -13.71 -12.17 10.40
C LEU A 10 -13.86 -11.69 11.86
N GLU A 11 -14.61 -12.43 12.68
CA GLU A 11 -14.87 -12.13 14.09
C GLU A 11 -13.64 -12.39 14.99
N ARG A 12 -12.74 -13.30 14.57
CA ARG A 12 -11.50 -13.67 15.29
C ARG A 12 -10.22 -13.07 14.73
N MET A 13 -10.28 -12.04 13.87
CA MET A 13 -9.09 -11.25 13.57
C MET A 13 -8.70 -10.42 14.79
N SER A 14 -7.87 -11.00 15.66
CA SER A 14 -7.34 -10.32 16.84
C SER A 14 -6.67 -9.01 16.41
N PRO A 15 -6.97 -7.86 17.04
CA PRO A 15 -6.36 -6.57 16.71
C PRO A 15 -4.84 -6.63 16.58
N LYS A 16 -4.21 -7.47 17.40
CA LYS A 16 -2.78 -7.77 17.35
C LYS A 16 -2.33 -8.31 16.00
N LEU A 17 -3.07 -9.26 15.43
CA LEU A 17 -2.78 -9.84 14.12
C LEU A 17 -2.90 -8.77 13.01
N ALA A 18 -3.93 -7.92 13.07
CA ALA A 18 -4.10 -6.81 12.13
C ALA A 18 -2.93 -5.82 12.19
N LEU A 19 -2.48 -5.46 13.40
CA LEU A 19 -1.32 -4.59 13.60
C LEU A 19 -0.02 -5.23 13.12
N GLN A 20 0.18 -6.54 13.33
CA GLN A 20 1.37 -7.25 12.84
C GLN A 20 1.39 -7.32 11.31
N ILE A 21 0.27 -7.67 10.68
CA ILE A 21 0.15 -7.70 9.22
C ILE A 21 0.40 -6.28 8.66
N GLY A 22 -0.29 -5.28 9.21
CA GLY A 22 -0.12 -3.89 8.81
C GLY A 22 1.32 -3.40 8.99
N ALA A 23 2.00 -3.81 10.06
CA ALA A 23 3.40 -3.48 10.30
C ALA A 23 4.32 -4.04 9.22
N VAL A 24 4.20 -5.34 8.92
CA VAL A 24 5.04 -6.01 7.94
C VAL A 24 4.82 -5.42 6.55
N LEU A 25 3.56 -5.24 6.14
CA LEU A 25 3.23 -4.65 4.85
C LEU A 25 3.76 -3.23 4.74
N ALA A 26 3.51 -2.38 5.74
CA ALA A 26 3.98 -1.00 5.73
C ALA A 26 5.52 -0.90 5.67
N ILE A 27 6.24 -1.75 6.41
CA ILE A 27 7.71 -1.78 6.33
C ILE A 27 8.18 -2.23 4.94
N VAL A 28 7.62 -3.32 4.40
CA VAL A 28 8.07 -3.86 3.09
C VAL A 28 7.79 -2.87 1.96
N PHE A 29 6.57 -2.34 1.88
CA PHE A 29 6.22 -1.33 0.88
C PHE A 29 6.99 -0.03 1.10
N GLY A 30 7.17 0.38 2.36
CA GLY A 30 7.90 1.59 2.71
C GLY A 30 9.36 1.53 2.30
N LEU A 31 10.04 0.39 2.57
CA LEU A 31 11.40 0.13 2.10
C LEU A 31 11.47 0.07 0.58
N GLY A 32 10.51 -0.60 -0.07
CA GLY A 32 10.43 -0.64 -1.53
C GLY A 32 10.36 0.77 -2.13
N LEU A 33 9.49 1.63 -1.60
CA LEU A 33 9.30 2.99 -2.10
C LEU A 33 10.47 3.93 -1.74
N ALA A 34 11.10 3.74 -0.58
CA ALA A 34 12.25 4.52 -0.14
C ALA A 34 13.54 4.17 -0.91
N LEU A 35 13.78 2.89 -1.18
CA LEU A 35 15.04 2.43 -1.77
C LEU A 35 14.92 2.22 -3.29
N LEU A 36 13.75 1.80 -3.76
CA LEU A 36 13.48 1.41 -5.15
C LEU A 36 12.23 2.12 -5.72
N PRO A 37 12.10 3.47 -5.59
CA PRO A 37 10.90 4.20 -6.00
C PRO A 37 10.58 4.05 -7.48
N ALA A 38 11.61 4.08 -8.34
CA ALA A 38 11.41 4.00 -9.79
C ALA A 38 10.81 2.66 -10.21
N GLN A 39 11.27 1.56 -9.61
CA GLN A 39 10.80 0.21 -9.89
C GLN A 39 9.37 0.01 -9.38
N MET A 40 9.06 0.52 -8.18
CA MET A 40 7.71 0.47 -7.61
C MET A 40 6.72 1.25 -8.47
N LEU A 41 7.03 2.51 -8.79
CA LEU A 41 6.18 3.38 -9.63
C LEU A 41 5.98 2.82 -11.05
N ALA A 42 7.04 2.27 -11.66
CA ALA A 42 6.95 1.63 -12.97
C ALA A 42 6.01 0.41 -12.95
N GLY A 43 5.92 -0.32 -11.83
CA GLY A 43 4.95 -1.40 -11.63
C GLY A 43 3.49 -0.93 -11.76
N PHE A 44 3.22 0.33 -11.43
CA PHE A 44 1.92 0.98 -11.61
C PHE A 44 1.78 1.68 -12.98
N GLY A 45 2.80 1.60 -13.83
CA GLY A 45 2.84 2.29 -15.12
C GLY A 45 3.08 3.80 -15.02
N LEU A 46 3.43 4.31 -13.83
CA LEU A 46 3.64 5.73 -13.61
C LEU A 46 4.99 6.18 -14.16
N ALA A 47 5.02 7.39 -14.73
CA ALA A 47 6.26 8.05 -15.08
C ALA A 47 7.06 8.40 -13.81
N THR A 48 8.39 8.44 -13.93
CA THR A 48 9.31 8.61 -12.80
C THR A 48 10.19 9.86 -12.93
N PRO A 49 9.60 11.07 -13.06
CA PRO A 49 10.37 12.30 -13.00
C PRO A 49 11.01 12.48 -11.61
N ASN A 50 12.04 13.32 -11.51
CA ASN A 50 12.83 13.45 -10.28
C ASN A 50 11.98 13.86 -9.06
N GLU A 51 10.98 14.72 -9.27
CA GLU A 51 10.07 15.20 -8.23
C GLU A 51 9.23 14.03 -7.67
N ALA A 52 8.76 13.13 -8.53
CA ALA A 52 8.02 11.94 -8.10
C ALA A 52 8.90 10.99 -7.29
N LEU A 53 10.18 10.87 -7.66
CA LEU A 53 11.14 10.04 -6.91
C LEU A 53 11.43 10.60 -5.52
N VAL A 54 11.52 11.92 -5.35
CA VAL A 54 11.72 12.56 -4.03
C VAL A 54 10.52 12.29 -3.14
N VAL A 55 9.32 12.63 -3.60
CA VAL A 55 8.08 12.45 -2.83
C VAL A 55 7.85 10.97 -2.48
N SER A 56 8.13 10.05 -3.41
CA SER A 56 7.99 8.62 -3.16
C SER A 56 8.91 8.14 -2.04
N ARG A 57 10.14 8.66 -1.97
CA ARG A 57 11.07 8.29 -0.88
C ARG A 57 10.57 8.78 0.48
N ASP A 58 10.06 10.00 0.55
CA ASP A 58 9.50 10.57 1.77
C ASP A 58 8.26 9.79 2.25
N VAL A 59 7.38 9.41 1.32
CA VAL A 59 6.24 8.53 1.59
C VAL A 59 6.72 7.15 2.06
N GLY A 60 7.76 6.61 1.44
CA GLY A 60 8.35 5.33 1.81
C GLY A 60 8.86 5.31 3.25
N VAL A 61 9.64 6.32 3.64
CA VAL A 61 10.13 6.47 5.02
C VAL A 61 8.98 6.66 6.02
N THR A 62 7.96 7.43 5.64
CA THR A 62 6.74 7.59 6.45
C THR A 62 6.05 6.25 6.70
N LEU A 63 5.92 5.42 5.66
CA LEU A 63 5.29 4.11 5.76
C LEU A 63 6.11 3.12 6.61
N VAL A 64 7.44 3.18 6.53
CA VAL A 64 8.31 2.45 7.47
C VAL A 64 8.02 2.88 8.91
N GLY A 65 7.91 4.19 9.18
CA GLY A 65 7.55 4.72 10.49
C GLY A 65 6.20 4.21 11.00
N VAL A 66 5.17 4.21 10.15
CA VAL A 66 3.85 3.64 10.46
C VAL A 66 3.97 2.15 10.79
N GLY A 67 4.76 1.41 10.03
CA GLY A 67 4.97 -0.01 10.29
C GLY A 67 5.65 -0.29 11.62
N VAL A 68 6.63 0.53 12.01
CA VAL A 68 7.27 0.48 13.33
C VAL A 68 6.26 0.79 14.45
N ILE A 69 5.42 1.83 14.28
CA ILE A 69 4.35 2.16 15.24
C ILE A 69 3.40 0.98 15.42
N ASN A 70 2.92 0.39 14.33
CA ASN A 70 2.03 -0.78 14.35
C ASN A 70 2.69 -1.98 15.02
N TRP A 71 3.97 -2.22 14.75
CA TRP A 71 4.73 -3.29 15.38
C TRP A 71 4.80 -3.08 16.89
N LEU A 72 5.20 -1.89 17.34
CA LEU A 72 5.35 -1.58 18.77
C LEU A 72 4.01 -1.59 19.50
N ALA A 73 2.93 -1.20 18.84
CA ALA A 73 1.60 -1.12 19.43
C ALA A 73 0.78 -2.42 19.34
N ARG A 74 1.32 -3.49 18.77
CA ARG A 74 0.60 -4.77 18.57
C ARG A 74 0.03 -5.39 19.86
N ASP A 75 0.63 -5.06 21.01
CA ASP A 75 0.23 -5.54 22.34
C ASP A 75 -0.53 -4.45 23.14
N ALA A 76 -0.79 -3.28 22.54
CA ALA A 76 -1.54 -2.20 23.17
C ALA A 76 -3.02 -2.56 23.32
N THR A 77 -3.67 -1.99 24.32
CA THR A 77 -5.10 -2.17 24.61
C THR A 77 -5.79 -0.84 24.88
N GLY A 78 -7.13 -0.84 24.94
CA GLY A 78 -7.92 0.33 25.29
C GLY A 78 -7.83 1.48 24.28
N ALA A 79 -7.76 2.72 24.78
CA ALA A 79 -7.81 3.92 23.95
C ALA A 79 -6.64 4.04 22.96
N ALA A 80 -5.44 3.60 23.35
CA ALA A 80 -4.25 3.63 22.50
C ALA A 80 -4.41 2.70 21.28
N LEU A 81 -4.86 1.46 21.51
CA LEU A 81 -5.17 0.52 20.44
C LEU A 81 -6.21 1.09 19.48
N ARG A 82 -7.32 1.62 20.04
CA ARG A 82 -8.38 2.22 19.23
C ARG A 82 -7.88 3.39 18.39
N GLY A 83 -7.07 4.27 18.96
CA GLY A 83 -6.48 5.41 18.24
C GLY A 83 -5.64 4.97 17.05
N ILE A 84 -4.81 3.94 17.23
CA ILE A 84 -3.94 3.43 16.15
C ILE A 84 -4.74 2.73 15.06
N LEU A 85 -5.73 1.91 15.43
CA LEU A 85 -6.61 1.27 14.45
C LEU A 85 -7.41 2.30 13.65
N ILE A 86 -7.95 3.33 14.30
CA ILE A 86 -8.65 4.43 13.61
C ILE A 86 -7.68 5.17 12.69
N GLY A 87 -6.46 5.48 13.15
CA GLY A 87 -5.45 6.13 12.33
C GLY A 87 -5.12 5.33 11.05
N ASN A 88 -4.90 4.02 11.18
CA ASN A 88 -4.67 3.13 10.04
C ASN A 88 -5.89 3.08 9.10
N LEU A 89 -7.10 3.01 9.65
CA LEU A 89 -8.32 3.02 8.86
C LEU A 89 -8.47 4.33 8.06
N VAL A 90 -8.18 5.47 8.68
CA VAL A 90 -8.23 6.79 8.04
C VAL A 90 -7.24 6.86 6.88
N ILE A 91 -6.00 6.37 7.06
CA ILE A 91 -5.02 6.29 5.96
C ILE A 91 -5.62 5.51 4.79
N GLN A 92 -6.17 4.32 5.04
CA GLN A 92 -6.67 3.49 3.96
C GLN A 92 -7.86 4.11 3.22
N VAL A 93 -8.76 4.77 3.96
CA VAL A 93 -9.91 5.49 3.37
C VAL A 93 -9.42 6.66 2.52
N LEU A 94 -8.47 7.46 3.00
CA LEU A 94 -7.94 8.60 2.26
C LEU A 94 -7.19 8.14 1.00
N GLU A 95 -6.37 7.10 1.09
CA GLU A 95 -5.70 6.51 -0.07
C GLU A 95 -6.71 6.02 -1.11
N PHE A 96 -7.78 5.33 -0.67
CA PHE A 96 -8.83 4.88 -1.59
C PHE A 96 -9.51 6.04 -2.31
N LEU A 97 -9.77 7.15 -1.61
CA LEU A 97 -10.34 8.36 -2.21
C LEU A 97 -9.38 9.01 -3.22
N VAL A 98 -8.08 9.10 -2.89
CA VAL A 98 -7.06 9.62 -3.81
C VAL A 98 -6.98 8.76 -5.07
N ASN A 99 -6.85 7.44 -4.92
CA ASN A 99 -6.80 6.50 -6.03
C ASN A 99 -8.08 6.57 -6.89
N GLY A 100 -9.25 6.65 -6.26
CA GLY A 100 -10.53 6.81 -6.95
C GLY A 100 -10.62 8.11 -7.74
N TYR A 101 -10.11 9.21 -7.20
CA TYR A 101 -10.02 10.50 -7.87
C TYR A 101 -9.07 10.46 -9.08
N GLU A 102 -7.92 9.79 -8.97
CA GLU A 102 -6.97 9.60 -10.08
C GLU A 102 -7.59 8.79 -11.22
N LEU A 103 -8.34 7.74 -10.88
CA LEU A 103 -9.09 6.94 -11.85
C LEU A 103 -10.18 7.76 -12.54
N ALA A 104 -10.96 8.53 -11.78
CA ALA A 104 -12.04 9.37 -12.31
C ALA A 104 -11.52 10.49 -13.23
N THR A 105 -10.32 11.01 -12.96
CA THR A 105 -9.68 12.06 -13.77
C THR A 105 -8.83 11.52 -14.92
N GLY A 106 -8.74 10.20 -15.08
CA GLY A 106 -7.97 9.56 -16.14
C GLY A 106 -6.46 9.79 -16.02
N ARG A 107 -5.96 10.08 -14.81
CA ARG A 107 -4.53 10.32 -14.55
C ARG A 107 -3.72 9.03 -14.47
N CYS A 108 -4.37 7.89 -14.20
CA CYS A 108 -3.72 6.59 -14.32
C CYS A 108 -3.52 6.23 -15.80
N PRO A 109 -2.29 5.92 -16.25
CA PRO A 109 -2.06 5.46 -17.61
C PRO A 109 -2.84 4.17 -17.86
N ARG A 110 -3.67 4.17 -18.91
CA ARG A 110 -4.23 2.92 -19.45
C ARG A 110 -3.04 2.07 -19.87
N ARG A 111 -2.86 0.91 -19.24
CA ARG A 111 -1.84 -0.08 -19.58
C ARG A 111 -1.77 -0.15 -21.11
N PRO A 112 -0.65 0.24 -21.76
CA PRO A 112 -0.56 0.09 -23.21
C PRO A 112 -0.83 -1.38 -23.53
N PRO A 113 -1.60 -1.70 -24.58
CA PRO A 113 -1.76 -3.09 -25.00
C PRO A 113 -0.36 -3.67 -25.09
N ALA A 114 -0.13 -4.80 -24.40
CA ALA A 114 1.14 -5.51 -24.39
C ALA A 114 1.72 -5.45 -25.81
N ALA A 115 2.91 -4.86 -25.93
CA ALA A 115 3.53 -4.59 -27.21
C ALA A 115 3.45 -5.86 -28.09
N ARG A 116 2.52 -5.85 -29.04
CA ARG A 116 2.59 -6.74 -30.20
C ARG A 116 3.71 -6.20 -31.06
N SER A 117 4.94 -6.43 -30.62
CA SER A 117 6.12 -6.22 -31.44
C SER A 117 7.09 -7.37 -31.18
N PHE A 118 6.59 -8.59 -31.38
CA PHE A 118 7.37 -9.57 -32.13
C PHE A 118 7.32 -9.16 -33.61
N THR A 119 7.95 -8.04 -33.94
CA THR A 119 8.36 -7.74 -35.31
C THR A 119 9.67 -8.48 -35.53
N TRP A 120 9.53 -9.75 -35.89
CA TRP A 120 10.46 -10.40 -36.79
C TRP A 120 10.65 -9.50 -38.03
N CYS A 121 11.90 -9.34 -38.50
CA CYS A 121 12.45 -8.42 -39.53
C CYS A 121 13.11 -7.15 -38.93
N SER A 122 14.39 -6.82 -39.13
CA SER A 122 15.47 -7.23 -40.06
C SER A 122 16.78 -6.51 -39.61
N PRO A 123 17.97 -6.71 -40.24
CA PRO A 123 18.34 -7.59 -41.35
C PRO A 123 19.23 -8.79 -40.95
#